data_AF-A0A7R9QWV2-F1
#
_entry.id   AF-A0A7R9QWV2-F1
#
_cell.length_a   1.000
_cell.length_b   1.000
_cell.length_c   1.000
_cell.angle_alpha   90.00
_cell.angle_beta   90.00
_cell.angle_gamma   90.00
#
_symmetry.space_group_name_H-M   'P 1'
#
loop_
_entity.id
_entity.type
_entity.pdbx_description
1 polymer ?
#
loop_
_entity_poly.entity_id
_entity_poly.type
_entity_poly.pdbx_seq_one_letter_code
_entity_poly.pdbx_strand_id
1 'polypeptide(L)'
;MTFLLWSVLAPISLVYEWCLIGLIVAVLAYYHFSWKNALSYWKDRQISGPKPIPIFGNVLSPVLKARPFVEMEWYNTYGKLFGVFNMDKPSLTVADPELVKQILVKDFHSFRNRRTGGGNHKIFSKIMFRARDDDWKRVRAIASPTFTSGKMKKMYALINHCCKDFLNNLDKDVTNGVNEVELKQLMGAYTMDVIASCAFATKTNTYADPNNPFTTQAAHLFNVPIWKGLLQMTLPTFIVTSNIYRKLVGGGSSTADFFVDFTRSIIKKRRDNKEKHNDFLQLLIDVERPEGDIREASDANEAHHVNEGKDEITADAEAFSN
;
A
#
# COMPACT_ATOMS: atom_id res chain seq x y z
N MET A 1 53.98 20.57 -19.32
CA MET A 1 52.75 20.83 -18.53
C MET A 1 51.95 19.55 -18.24
N THR A 2 51.89 18.58 -19.15
CA THR A 2 51.20 17.28 -18.98
C THR A 2 51.82 16.34 -17.93
N PHE A 3 53.15 16.30 -17.82
CA PHE A 3 53.86 15.42 -16.87
C PHE A 3 53.64 15.81 -15.39
N LEU A 4 53.59 17.12 -15.11
CA LEU A 4 53.33 17.66 -13.77
C LEU A 4 51.88 17.40 -13.32
N LEU A 5 50.91 17.56 -14.23
CA LEU A 5 49.51 17.21 -13.96
C LEU A 5 49.35 15.71 -13.64
N TRP A 6 50.02 14.82 -14.39
CA TRP A 6 49.96 13.38 -14.12
C TRP A 6 50.59 12.99 -12.77
N SER A 7 51.73 13.59 -12.41
CA SER A 7 52.42 13.32 -11.14
C SER A 7 51.62 13.75 -9.89
N VAL A 8 50.76 14.76 -10.01
CA VAL A 8 49.90 15.23 -8.91
C VAL A 8 48.57 14.45 -8.87
N LEU A 9 48.03 14.05 -10.03
CA LEU A 9 46.75 13.33 -10.11
C LEU A 9 46.87 11.83 -9.78
N ALA A 10 48.01 11.18 -10.08
CA ALA A 10 48.24 9.76 -9.82
C ALA A 10 48.15 9.33 -8.33
N PRO A 11 48.75 10.05 -7.36
CA PRO A 11 48.59 9.70 -5.94
C PRO A 11 47.16 9.94 -5.44
N ILE A 12 46.45 10.94 -5.99
CA ILE A 12 45.05 11.22 -5.65
C ILE A 12 44.13 10.09 -6.16
N SER A 13 44.37 9.57 -7.37
CA SER A 13 43.61 8.43 -7.90
C SER A 13 43.86 7.14 -7.12
N LEU A 14 45.11 6.88 -6.70
CA LEU A 14 45.45 5.74 -5.85
C LEU A 14 44.75 5.78 -4.50
N VAL A 15 44.69 6.94 -3.83
CA VAL A 15 43.97 7.08 -2.55
C VAL A 15 42.47 6.81 -2.73
N TYR A 16 41.87 7.30 -3.82
CA TYR A 16 40.47 7.02 -4.14
C TYR A 16 40.21 5.52 -4.35
N GLU A 17 41.10 4.82 -5.07
CA GLU A 17 40.99 3.38 -5.31
C GLU A 17 41.04 2.59 -3.99
N TRP A 18 41.98 2.90 -3.09
CA TRP A 18 42.05 2.26 -1.77
C TRP A 18 40.85 2.56 -0.88
N CYS A 19 40.36 3.79 -0.89
CA CYS A 19 39.12 4.17 -0.19
C CYS A 19 37.91 3.40 -0.75
N LEU A 20 37.82 3.24 -2.07
CA LEU A 20 36.75 2.49 -2.72
C LEU A 20 36.82 0.99 -2.37
N ILE A 21 38.02 0.40 -2.41
CA ILE A 21 38.23 -1.00 -2.01
C ILE A 21 37.88 -1.19 -0.53
N GLY A 22 38.33 -0.29 0.35
CA GLY A 22 38.00 -0.33 1.78
C GLY A 22 36.48 -0.24 2.03
N LEU A 23 35.78 0.62 1.30
CA LEU A 23 34.33 0.72 1.35
C LEU A 23 33.65 -0.57 0.87
N ILE A 24 34.10 -1.16 -0.24
CA ILE A 24 33.56 -2.42 -0.77
C ILE A 24 33.75 -3.55 0.25
N VAL A 25 34.94 -3.68 0.84
CA VAL A 25 35.23 -4.70 1.85
C VAL A 25 34.35 -4.51 3.10
N ALA A 26 34.19 -3.27 3.58
CA ALA A 26 33.32 -2.98 4.71
C ALA A 26 31.85 -3.34 4.42
N VAL A 27 31.36 -3.03 3.21
CA VAL A 27 30.01 -3.39 2.75
C VAL A 27 29.83 -4.92 2.68
N LEU A 28 30.80 -5.64 2.12
CA LEU A 28 30.76 -7.11 2.05
C LEU A 28 30.79 -7.75 3.44
N ALA A 29 31.63 -7.24 4.35
CA ALA A 29 31.70 -7.70 5.72
C ALA A 29 30.38 -7.46 6.47
N TYR A 30 29.76 -6.29 6.30
CA TYR A 30 28.44 -5.98 6.85
C TYR A 30 27.38 -6.97 6.37
N TYR A 31 27.30 -7.23 5.06
CA TYR A 31 26.33 -8.18 4.51
C TYR A 31 26.59 -9.63 4.94
N HIS A 32 27.86 -10.04 5.05
CA HIS A 32 28.22 -11.36 5.55
C HIS A 32 27.77 -11.54 7.02
N PHE A 33 28.07 -10.57 7.88
CA PHE A 33 27.66 -10.60 9.29
C PHE A 33 26.14 -10.58 9.44
N SER A 34 25.47 -9.72 8.68
CA SER A 34 24.00 -9.63 8.66
C SER A 34 23.36 -10.96 8.24
N TRP A 35 23.91 -11.64 7.25
CA TRP A 35 23.43 -12.97 6.86
C TRP A 35 23.71 -14.03 7.92
N LYS A 36 24.90 -14.05 8.53
CA LYS A 36 25.20 -14.97 9.65
C LYS A 36 24.21 -14.81 10.79
N ASN A 37 23.89 -13.57 11.16
CA ASN A 37 22.88 -13.28 12.18
C ASN A 37 21.48 -13.72 11.74
N ALA A 38 21.12 -13.53 10.46
CA ALA A 38 19.85 -14.00 9.94
C ALA A 38 19.72 -15.54 10.02
N LEU A 39 20.80 -16.27 9.75
CA LEU A 39 20.81 -17.74 9.86
C LEU A 39 20.61 -18.24 11.29
N SER A 40 21.07 -17.50 12.31
CA SER A 40 20.95 -17.93 13.71
C SER A 40 19.68 -17.40 14.38
N TYR A 41 19.21 -16.19 14.07
CA TYR A 41 18.17 -15.49 14.82
C TYR A 41 16.88 -16.30 15.06
N TRP A 42 16.34 -16.97 14.03
CA TRP A 42 15.15 -17.82 14.19
C TRP A 42 15.48 -19.17 14.80
N LYS A 43 16.66 -19.73 14.47
CA LYS A 43 17.15 -20.99 15.04
C LYS A 43 17.32 -20.88 16.56
N ASP A 44 17.89 -19.79 17.04
CA ASP A 44 18.11 -19.51 18.47
C ASP A 44 16.79 -19.33 19.23
N ARG A 45 15.71 -18.99 18.52
CA ARG A 45 14.34 -18.84 19.04
C ARG A 45 13.48 -20.09 18.84
N GLN A 46 14.06 -21.18 18.33
CA GLN A 46 13.35 -22.44 18.04
C GLN A 46 12.19 -22.25 17.05
N ILE A 47 12.33 -21.32 16.11
CA ILE A 47 11.34 -21.05 15.06
C ILE A 47 11.89 -21.58 13.73
N SER A 48 11.13 -22.47 13.10
CA SER A 48 11.43 -23.01 11.77
C SER A 48 11.19 -21.97 10.67
N GLY A 49 11.87 -22.12 9.54
CA GLY A 49 11.65 -21.25 8.39
C GLY A 49 12.60 -21.50 7.22
N PRO A 50 12.29 -20.94 6.04
CA PRO A 50 13.13 -21.05 4.86
C PRO A 50 14.49 -20.38 5.06
N LYS A 51 15.55 -21.05 4.62
CA LYS A 51 16.92 -20.51 4.70
C LYS A 51 17.01 -19.18 3.93
N PRO A 52 17.43 -18.07 4.56
CA PRO A 52 17.57 -16.80 3.89
C PRO A 52 18.71 -16.83 2.86
N ILE A 53 18.47 -16.22 1.71
CA ILE A 53 19.46 -15.92 0.67
C ILE A 53 20.28 -14.70 1.12
N PRO A 54 21.60 -14.64 0.84
CA PRO A 54 22.43 -13.48 1.12
C PRO A 54 21.76 -12.19 0.64
N ILE A 55 21.82 -11.13 1.45
CA ILE A 55 21.32 -9.78 1.14
C ILE A 55 19.78 -9.71 1.07
N PHE A 56 19.14 -10.63 0.35
CA PHE A 56 17.71 -10.58 0.03
C PHE A 56 16.81 -11.29 1.03
N GLY A 57 17.37 -12.07 1.96
CA GLY A 57 16.58 -12.89 2.86
C GLY A 57 15.71 -13.87 2.07
N ASN A 58 14.41 -13.84 2.30
CA ASN A 58 13.43 -14.67 1.58
C ASN A 58 12.57 -13.86 0.60
N VAL A 59 12.96 -12.62 0.26
CA VAL A 59 12.16 -11.72 -0.60
C VAL A 59 12.19 -12.13 -2.08
N LEU A 60 13.25 -12.78 -2.56
CA LEU A 60 13.36 -13.16 -3.97
C LEU A 60 12.30 -14.19 -4.40
N SER A 61 11.97 -15.17 -3.55
CA SER A 61 10.99 -16.20 -3.92
C SER A 61 9.60 -15.60 -4.22
N PRO A 62 9.04 -14.70 -3.37
CA PRO A 62 7.81 -13.97 -3.70
C PRO A 62 7.88 -12.96 -4.86
N VAL A 63 9.08 -12.59 -5.32
CA VAL A 63 9.27 -11.73 -6.50
C VAL A 63 9.24 -12.56 -7.78
N LEU A 64 9.84 -13.76 -7.75
CA LEU A 64 9.90 -14.67 -8.90
C LEU A 64 8.64 -15.52 -9.07
N LYS A 65 7.97 -15.82 -7.96
CA LYS A 65 6.72 -16.59 -7.91
C LYS A 65 5.68 -15.79 -7.14
N ALA A 66 4.42 -15.86 -7.56
CA ALA A 66 3.36 -15.13 -6.87
C ALA A 66 3.34 -15.50 -5.37
N ARG A 67 3.41 -14.45 -4.54
CA ARG A 67 3.58 -14.54 -3.08
C ARG A 67 2.65 -15.54 -2.38
N PRO A 68 1.33 -15.62 -2.69
CA PRO A 68 0.44 -16.55 -2.01
C PRO A 68 0.88 -18.01 -2.14
N PHE A 69 1.40 -18.42 -3.31
CA PHE A 69 1.87 -19.79 -3.50
C PHE A 69 3.13 -20.09 -2.67
N VAL A 70 4.05 -19.13 -2.58
CA VAL A 70 5.27 -19.26 -1.77
C VAL A 70 4.92 -19.35 -0.29
N GLU A 71 4.01 -18.50 0.18
CA GLU A 71 3.56 -18.51 1.58
C GLU A 71 2.83 -19.81 1.93
N MET A 72 2.03 -20.37 1.00
CA MET A 72 1.39 -21.68 1.17
C MET A 72 2.41 -22.83 1.21
N GLU A 73 3.44 -22.81 0.36
CA GLU A 73 4.51 -23.80 0.40
C GLU A 73 5.27 -23.78 1.73
N TRP A 74 5.59 -22.59 2.23
CA TRP A 74 6.22 -22.44 3.55
C TRP A 74 5.29 -22.86 4.68
N TYR A 75 4.01 -22.52 4.61
CA TYR A 75 3.01 -22.98 5.57
C TYR A 75 2.94 -24.52 5.62
N ASN A 76 2.89 -25.18 4.47
CA ASN A 76 2.85 -26.64 4.39
C ASN A 76 4.15 -27.31 4.88
N THR A 77 5.29 -26.62 4.75
CA THR A 77 6.62 -27.16 5.12
C THR A 77 6.97 -26.91 6.58
N TYR A 78 6.70 -25.71 7.08
CA TYR A 78 7.15 -25.24 8.41
C TYR A 78 6.00 -25.12 9.41
N GLY A 79 4.76 -25.30 8.96
CA GLY A 79 3.56 -25.25 9.79
C GLY A 79 2.97 -23.84 9.95
N LYS A 80 2.13 -23.69 10.98
CA LYS A 80 1.34 -22.48 11.23
C LYS A 80 2.15 -21.28 11.74
N LEU A 81 3.42 -21.49 12.12
CA LEU A 81 4.28 -20.47 12.66
C LEU A 81 5.68 -20.64 12.08
N PHE A 82 6.16 -19.67 11.30
CA PHE A 82 7.48 -19.74 10.71
C PHE A 82 8.14 -18.38 10.55
N GLY A 83 9.46 -18.37 10.66
CA GLY A 83 10.28 -17.17 10.54
C GLY A 83 10.80 -16.99 9.13
N VAL A 84 10.68 -15.77 8.59
CA VAL A 84 11.32 -15.38 7.34
C VAL A 84 12.16 -14.13 7.55
N PHE A 85 12.99 -13.82 6.57
CA PHE A 85 13.73 -12.57 6.49
C PHE A 85 13.23 -11.74 5.32
N ASN A 86 12.84 -10.52 5.63
CA ASN A 86 12.60 -9.49 4.65
C ASN A 86 13.87 -8.64 4.52
N MET A 87 14.75 -9.01 3.57
CA MET A 87 16.13 -8.51 3.54
C MET A 87 16.86 -8.92 4.83
N ASP A 88 17.30 -7.94 5.62
CA ASP A 88 17.93 -8.10 6.93
C ASP A 88 16.92 -8.11 8.10
N LYS A 89 15.64 -7.82 7.85
CA LYS A 89 14.63 -7.69 8.90
C LYS A 89 13.92 -9.03 9.16
N PRO A 90 13.99 -9.58 10.38
CA PRO A 90 13.21 -10.76 10.72
C PRO A 90 11.71 -10.44 10.66
N SER A 91 10.93 -11.37 10.11
CA SER A 91 9.47 -11.32 10.06
C SER A 91 8.90 -12.67 10.45
N LEU A 92 7.99 -12.68 11.41
CA LEU A 92 7.27 -13.88 11.83
C LEU A 92 5.96 -13.98 11.04
N THR A 93 5.73 -15.12 10.40
CA THR A 93 4.43 -15.44 9.80
C THR A 93 3.63 -16.26 10.81
N VAL A 94 2.41 -15.80 11.09
CA VAL A 94 1.51 -16.39 12.08
C VAL A 94 0.20 -16.76 11.39
N ALA A 95 -0.11 -18.05 11.36
CA ALA A 95 -1.34 -18.61 10.81
C ALA A 95 -2.14 -19.42 11.85
N ASP A 96 -1.70 -19.42 13.11
CA ASP A 96 -2.47 -19.97 14.22
C ASP A 96 -3.56 -18.97 14.67
N PRO A 97 -4.86 -19.33 14.65
CA PRO A 97 -5.95 -18.40 14.95
C PRO A 97 -5.86 -17.75 16.35
N GLU A 98 -5.40 -18.47 17.37
CA GLU A 98 -5.30 -17.93 18.73
C GLU A 98 -4.16 -16.91 18.81
N LEU A 99 -3.02 -17.17 18.17
CA LEU A 99 -1.94 -16.19 18.06
C LEU A 99 -2.33 -14.99 17.20
N VAL A 100 -3.06 -15.19 16.10
CA VAL A 100 -3.59 -14.10 15.28
C VAL A 100 -4.52 -13.20 16.10
N LYS A 101 -5.43 -13.79 16.88
CA LYS A 101 -6.31 -13.06 17.81
C LYS A 101 -5.52 -12.34 18.90
N GLN A 102 -4.47 -12.97 19.43
CA GLN A 102 -3.58 -12.33 20.39
C GLN A 102 -2.94 -11.06 19.80
N ILE A 103 -2.37 -11.15 18.60
CA ILE A 103 -1.64 -10.04 17.97
C ILE A 103 -2.59 -8.93 17.47
N LEU A 104 -3.66 -9.29 16.77
CA LEU A 104 -4.52 -8.33 16.09
C LEU A 104 -5.61 -7.72 16.98
N VAL A 105 -5.94 -8.36 18.12
CA VAL A 105 -7.01 -7.90 19.02
C VAL A 105 -6.47 -7.61 20.42
N LYS A 106 -5.98 -8.62 21.14
CA LYS A 106 -5.62 -8.47 22.57
C LYS A 106 -4.43 -7.52 22.76
N ASP A 107 -3.37 -7.72 21.98
CA ASP A 107 -2.14 -6.94 22.04
C ASP A 107 -2.04 -5.90 20.91
N PHE A 108 -3.18 -5.50 20.33
CA PHE A 108 -3.20 -4.57 19.21
C PHE A 108 -2.39 -3.29 19.50
N HIS A 109 -2.42 -2.79 20.73
CA HIS A 109 -1.65 -1.62 21.18
C HIS A 109 -0.13 -1.74 20.92
N SER A 110 0.43 -2.95 20.93
CA SER A 110 1.83 -3.26 20.60
C SER A 110 2.06 -3.45 19.08
N PHE A 111 1.02 -3.78 18.30
CA PHE A 111 1.11 -4.13 16.87
C PHE A 111 0.32 -3.17 15.94
N ARG A 112 0.06 -1.93 16.40
CA ARG A 112 -0.80 -0.95 15.68
C ARG A 112 -0.33 -0.60 14.28
N ASN A 113 0.99 -0.62 14.07
CA ASN A 113 1.60 -0.08 12.85
C ASN A 113 1.79 -1.15 11.79
N ARG A 114 1.25 -0.90 10.60
CA ARG A 114 1.50 -1.74 9.43
C ARG A 114 2.90 -1.49 8.87
N ARG A 115 3.45 -2.51 8.21
CA ARG A 115 4.70 -2.35 7.46
C ARG A 115 4.47 -1.35 6.33
N THR A 116 5.17 -0.23 6.38
CA THR A 116 5.10 0.77 5.31
C THR A 116 6.00 0.34 4.16
N GLY A 117 5.43 0.24 2.96
CA GLY A 117 6.20 0.11 1.73
C GLY A 117 6.95 1.39 1.39
N GLY A 118 7.68 1.35 0.29
CA GLY A 118 8.27 2.53 -0.32
C GLY A 118 7.26 3.56 -0.82
N GLY A 119 7.70 4.79 -1.04
CA GLY A 119 6.87 5.84 -1.62
C GLY A 119 7.34 7.21 -1.17
N ASN A 120 7.65 8.06 -2.14
CA ASN A 120 8.41 9.27 -1.91
C ASN A 120 7.55 10.54 -1.82
N HIS A 121 6.25 10.48 -2.09
CA HIS A 121 5.39 11.66 -1.92
C HIS A 121 4.97 11.84 -0.46
N LYS A 122 4.92 13.10 0.01
CA LYS A 122 4.53 13.44 1.40
C LYS A 122 3.17 12.86 1.78
N ILE A 123 2.23 12.82 0.83
CA ILE A 123 0.87 12.33 1.08
C ILE A 123 0.83 10.84 1.41
N PHE A 124 1.69 10.01 0.79
CA PHE A 124 1.66 8.56 0.99
C PHE A 124 1.95 8.16 2.44
N SER A 125 2.75 8.97 3.16
CA SER A 125 3.00 8.76 4.59
C SER A 125 1.78 9.01 5.48
N LYS A 126 0.79 9.76 4.98
CA LYS A 126 -0.41 10.18 5.70
C LYS A 126 -1.67 9.39 5.31
N ILE A 127 -1.59 8.50 4.31
CA ILE A 127 -2.73 7.64 3.92
C ILE A 127 -2.99 6.62 5.02
N MET A 128 -4.25 6.33 5.34
CA MET A 128 -4.66 5.48 6.46
C MET A 128 -3.87 4.17 6.59
N PHE A 129 -3.62 3.42 5.51
CA PHE A 129 -2.90 2.14 5.61
C PHE A 129 -1.38 2.27 5.79
N ARG A 130 -0.82 3.49 5.79
CA ARG A 130 0.60 3.81 6.04
C ARG A 130 0.83 4.76 7.21
N ALA A 131 -0.18 5.53 7.59
CA ALA A 131 -0.16 6.36 8.79
C ALA A 131 0.19 5.50 10.00
N ARG A 132 0.83 6.12 10.98
CA ARG A 132 1.33 5.44 12.18
C ARG A 132 0.72 6.06 13.42
N ASP A 133 0.58 5.25 14.46
CA ASP A 133 0.25 5.69 15.81
C ASP A 133 -0.96 6.66 15.84
N ASP A 134 -0.82 7.85 16.40
CA ASP A 134 -1.94 8.80 16.55
C ASP A 134 -2.40 9.42 15.23
N ASP A 135 -1.52 9.52 14.24
CA ASP A 135 -1.92 9.94 12.88
C ASP A 135 -2.87 8.91 12.27
N TRP A 136 -2.59 7.61 12.47
CA TRP A 136 -3.47 6.54 12.02
C TRP A 136 -4.83 6.60 12.73
N LYS A 137 -4.81 6.73 14.07
CA LYS A 137 -6.04 6.84 14.87
C LYS A 137 -6.90 8.01 14.40
N ARG A 138 -6.29 9.19 14.19
CA ARG A 138 -6.98 10.40 13.74
C ARG A 138 -7.61 10.22 12.37
N VAL A 139 -6.85 9.73 11.38
CA VAL A 139 -7.36 9.52 10.02
C VAL A 139 -8.47 8.47 10.00
N ARG A 140 -8.34 7.39 10.79
CA ARG A 140 -9.36 6.36 10.95
C ARG A 140 -10.64 6.91 11.56
N ALA A 141 -10.55 7.67 12.65
CA ALA A 141 -11.71 8.27 13.30
C ALA A 141 -12.51 9.20 12.37
N ILE A 142 -11.83 9.90 11.46
CA ILE A 142 -12.48 10.78 10.47
C ILE A 142 -13.18 9.98 9.37
N ALA A 143 -12.54 8.94 8.85
CA ALA A 143 -13.05 8.22 7.68
C ALA A 143 -13.99 7.04 8.02
N SER A 144 -13.87 6.39 9.19
CA SER A 144 -14.75 5.27 9.55
C SER A 144 -16.26 5.60 9.51
N PRO A 145 -16.72 6.76 10.00
CA PRO A 145 -18.15 7.12 9.96
C PRO A 145 -18.77 7.19 8.55
N THR A 146 -17.95 7.37 7.51
CA THR A 146 -18.44 7.43 6.12
C THR A 146 -18.85 6.06 5.57
N PHE A 147 -18.41 4.97 6.19
CA PHE A 147 -18.69 3.59 5.78
C PHE A 147 -19.81 2.93 6.57
N THR A 148 -20.57 3.69 7.37
CA THR A 148 -21.77 3.18 8.04
C THR A 148 -22.85 2.76 7.03
N SER A 149 -23.69 1.79 7.39
CA SER A 149 -24.76 1.26 6.53
C SER A 149 -25.67 2.37 5.99
N GLY A 150 -25.98 3.38 6.80
CA GLY A 150 -26.79 4.53 6.38
C GLY A 150 -26.11 5.41 5.32
N LYS A 151 -24.79 5.60 5.38
CA LYS A 151 -24.02 6.37 4.39
C LYS A 151 -23.74 5.55 3.13
N MET A 152 -23.45 4.26 3.28
CA MET A 152 -23.31 3.32 2.17
C MET A 152 -24.59 3.24 1.31
N LYS A 153 -25.77 3.23 1.96
CA LYS A 153 -27.07 3.30 1.25
C LYS A 153 -27.20 4.56 0.38
N LYS A 154 -26.60 5.70 0.76
CA LYS A 154 -26.62 6.92 -0.07
C LYS A 154 -25.77 6.78 -1.34
N MET A 155 -24.67 6.02 -1.27
CA MET A 155 -23.80 5.74 -2.41
C MET A 155 -24.35 4.62 -3.31
N TYR A 156 -25.32 3.82 -2.84
CA TYR A 156 -25.92 2.72 -3.62
C TYR A 156 -26.42 3.17 -5.00
N ALA A 157 -27.06 4.34 -5.09
CA ALA A 157 -27.55 4.87 -6.37
C ALA A 157 -26.40 5.10 -7.38
N LEU A 158 -25.24 5.55 -6.91
CA LEU A 158 -24.04 5.76 -7.73
C LEU A 158 -23.49 4.42 -8.24
N ILE A 159 -23.42 3.41 -7.35
CA ILE A 159 -22.99 2.05 -7.71
C ILE A 159 -23.93 1.45 -8.75
N ASN A 160 -25.25 1.56 -8.55
CA ASN A 160 -26.24 1.02 -9.46
C ASN A 160 -26.18 1.68 -10.85
N HIS A 161 -25.89 2.99 -10.90
CA HIS A 161 -25.66 3.68 -12.16
C HIS A 161 -24.40 3.14 -12.88
N CYS A 162 -23.29 2.94 -12.17
CA CYS A 162 -22.09 2.31 -12.74
C CYS A 162 -22.37 0.89 -13.25
N CYS A 163 -23.20 0.11 -12.54
CA CYS A 163 -23.62 -1.22 -12.96
C CYS A 163 -24.44 -1.19 -14.26
N LYS A 164 -25.33 -0.22 -14.43
CA LYS A 164 -26.07 -0.04 -15.69
C LYS A 164 -25.15 0.32 -16.85
N ASP A 165 -24.22 1.25 -16.65
CA ASP A 165 -23.22 1.60 -17.68
C ASP A 165 -22.37 0.39 -18.05
N PHE A 166 -21.97 -0.42 -17.07
CA PHE A 166 -21.25 -1.68 -17.26
C PHE A 166 -22.03 -2.69 -18.10
N LEU A 167 -23.30 -2.95 -17.78
CA LEU A 167 -24.15 -3.87 -18.54
C LEU A 167 -24.37 -3.38 -19.98
N ASN A 168 -24.63 -2.08 -20.15
CA ASN A 168 -24.79 -1.47 -21.48
C ASN A 168 -23.54 -1.63 -22.35
N ASN A 169 -22.35 -1.60 -21.75
CA ASN A 169 -21.11 -1.82 -22.49
C ASN A 169 -20.96 -3.30 -22.91
N LEU A 170 -21.34 -4.24 -22.05
CA LEU A 170 -21.37 -5.66 -22.41
C LEU A 170 -22.39 -5.96 -23.52
N ASP A 171 -23.59 -5.37 -23.45
CA ASP A 171 -24.61 -5.54 -24.49
C ASP A 171 -24.11 -5.01 -25.86
N LYS A 172 -23.33 -3.93 -25.86
CA LYS A 172 -22.68 -3.42 -27.08
C LYS A 172 -21.62 -4.39 -27.60
N ASP A 173 -20.80 -4.96 -26.74
CA ASP A 173 -19.78 -5.94 -27.12
C ASP A 173 -20.43 -7.16 -27.78
N VAL A 174 -21.50 -7.69 -27.19
CA VAL A 174 -22.30 -8.78 -27.76
C VAL A 174 -22.89 -8.39 -29.11
N THR A 175 -23.46 -7.18 -29.23
CA THR A 175 -24.03 -6.67 -30.49
C THR A 175 -22.95 -6.51 -31.58
N ASN A 176 -21.72 -6.20 -31.19
CA ASN A 176 -20.57 -6.07 -32.09
C ASN A 176 -19.89 -7.43 -32.39
N GLY A 177 -20.44 -8.54 -31.90
CA GLY A 177 -19.94 -9.90 -32.16
C GLY A 177 -18.72 -10.30 -31.31
N VAL A 178 -18.46 -9.60 -30.21
CA VAL A 178 -17.41 -9.96 -29.25
C VAL A 178 -17.91 -11.13 -28.39
N ASN A 179 -17.24 -12.29 -28.49
CA ASN A 179 -17.63 -13.52 -27.77
C ASN A 179 -16.74 -13.82 -26.56
N GLU A 180 -15.66 -13.06 -26.37
CA GLU A 180 -14.70 -13.25 -25.29
C GLU A 180 -14.31 -11.90 -24.70
N VAL A 181 -14.21 -11.83 -23.37
CA VAL A 181 -13.85 -10.61 -22.63
C VAL A 181 -12.76 -10.92 -21.61
N GLU A 182 -11.84 -9.98 -21.43
CA GLU A 182 -10.79 -10.08 -20.41
C GLU A 182 -11.34 -9.57 -19.07
N LEU A 183 -11.59 -10.50 -18.13
CA LEU A 183 -12.27 -10.19 -16.87
C LEU A 183 -11.53 -9.18 -15.99
N LYS A 184 -10.19 -9.18 -15.98
CA LYS A 184 -9.42 -8.26 -15.13
C LYS A 184 -9.54 -6.82 -15.62
N GLN A 185 -9.53 -6.59 -16.93
CA GLN A 185 -9.75 -5.29 -17.56
C GLN A 185 -11.20 -4.84 -17.36
N LEU A 186 -12.16 -5.73 -17.62
CA LEU A 186 -13.59 -5.46 -17.49
C LEU A 186 -13.97 -5.09 -16.04
N MET A 187 -13.60 -5.94 -15.07
CA MET A 187 -13.89 -5.69 -13.65
C MET A 187 -13.02 -4.55 -13.08
N GLY A 188 -11.81 -4.38 -13.60
CA GLY A 188 -10.94 -3.25 -13.28
C GLY A 188 -11.60 -1.92 -13.68
N ALA A 189 -12.16 -1.84 -14.89
CA ALA A 189 -12.87 -0.66 -15.35
C ALA A 189 -14.14 -0.38 -14.51
N TYR A 190 -14.94 -1.42 -14.23
CA TYR A 190 -16.13 -1.28 -13.38
C TYR A 190 -15.79 -0.77 -11.98
N THR A 191 -14.82 -1.39 -11.30
CA THR A 191 -14.42 -0.98 -9.95
C THR A 191 -13.80 0.42 -9.94
N MET A 192 -13.08 0.82 -11.00
CA MET A 192 -12.56 2.17 -11.17
C MET A 192 -13.70 3.20 -11.28
N ASP A 193 -14.72 2.92 -12.11
CA ASP A 193 -15.89 3.79 -12.27
C ASP A 193 -16.69 3.91 -10.97
N VAL A 194 -16.86 2.80 -10.24
CA VAL A 194 -17.53 2.80 -8.94
C VAL A 194 -16.77 3.67 -7.94
N ILE A 195 -15.43 3.57 -7.87
CA ILE A 195 -14.61 4.41 -7.00
C ILE A 195 -14.69 5.87 -7.42
N ALA A 196 -14.51 6.19 -8.71
CA ALA A 196 -14.58 7.57 -9.20
C ALA A 196 -15.93 8.23 -8.89
N SER A 197 -17.02 7.48 -9.06
CA SER A 197 -18.38 7.93 -8.78
C SER A 197 -18.65 8.07 -7.27
N CYS A 198 -18.39 7.02 -6.47
CA CYS A 198 -18.66 7.04 -5.03
C CYS A 198 -17.71 7.94 -4.24
N ALA A 199 -16.47 8.13 -4.71
CA ALA A 199 -15.50 8.95 -4.01
C ALA A 199 -15.62 10.44 -4.38
N PHE A 200 -15.83 10.73 -5.67
CA PHE A 200 -15.68 12.09 -6.22
C PHE A 200 -16.91 12.58 -7.01
N ALA A 201 -18.00 11.80 -7.09
CA ALA A 201 -19.14 12.04 -7.98
C ALA A 201 -18.73 12.34 -9.42
N THR A 202 -17.67 11.65 -9.90
CA THR A 202 -17.12 11.85 -11.23
C THR A 202 -17.46 10.64 -12.11
N LYS A 203 -18.01 10.90 -13.30
CA LYS A 203 -18.27 9.89 -14.31
C LYS A 203 -17.06 9.77 -15.23
N THR A 204 -16.43 8.60 -15.24
CA THR A 204 -15.28 8.28 -16.10
C THR A 204 -15.66 7.37 -17.27
N ASN A 205 -16.57 6.40 -17.05
CA ASN A 205 -16.89 5.33 -18.01
C ASN A 205 -15.62 4.70 -18.59
N THR A 206 -14.76 4.23 -17.69
CA THR A 206 -13.41 3.75 -17.96
C THR A 206 -13.35 2.61 -18.97
N TYR A 207 -14.42 1.84 -19.11
CA TYR A 207 -14.47 0.78 -20.12
C TYR A 207 -14.54 1.34 -21.55
N ALA A 208 -15.35 2.38 -21.76
CA ALA A 208 -15.49 3.03 -23.06
C ALA A 208 -14.34 4.02 -23.37
N ASP A 209 -13.76 4.64 -22.34
CA ASP A 209 -12.57 5.48 -22.45
C ASP A 209 -11.46 5.01 -21.51
N PRO A 210 -10.67 3.99 -21.90
CA PRO A 210 -9.60 3.43 -21.07
C PRO A 210 -8.45 4.40 -20.80
N ASN A 211 -8.29 5.42 -21.65
CA ASN A 211 -7.19 6.37 -21.59
C ASN A 211 -7.55 7.66 -20.85
N ASN A 212 -8.70 7.70 -20.17
CA ASN A 212 -9.06 8.87 -19.39
C ASN A 212 -7.96 9.17 -18.34
N PRO A 213 -7.68 10.46 -18.06
CA PRO A 213 -6.57 10.84 -17.18
C PRO A 213 -6.65 10.22 -15.79
N PHE A 214 -7.86 10.06 -15.24
CA PHE A 214 -8.08 9.45 -13.93
C PHE A 214 -7.60 7.99 -13.90
N THR A 215 -8.00 7.19 -14.88
CA THR A 215 -7.67 5.76 -14.97
C THR A 215 -6.20 5.57 -15.28
N THR A 216 -5.65 6.36 -16.20
CA THR A 216 -4.23 6.31 -16.56
C THR A 216 -3.35 6.57 -15.33
N GLN A 217 -3.68 7.62 -14.56
CA GLN A 217 -2.95 7.95 -13.34
C GLN A 217 -3.16 6.89 -12.25
N ALA A 218 -4.38 6.38 -12.07
CA ALA A 218 -4.64 5.30 -11.12
C ALA A 218 -3.83 4.03 -11.45
N ALA A 219 -3.74 3.64 -12.73
CA ALA A 219 -2.98 2.47 -13.18
C ALA A 219 -1.49 2.58 -12.84
N HIS A 220 -0.91 3.78 -12.89
CA HIS A 220 0.49 4.01 -12.48
C HIS A 220 0.75 3.73 -10.99
N LEU A 221 -0.27 3.80 -10.12
CA LEU A 221 -0.13 3.42 -8.71
C LEU A 221 0.04 1.91 -8.51
N PHE A 222 -0.53 1.11 -9.40
CA PHE A 222 -0.49 -0.35 -9.33
C PHE A 222 0.64 -0.97 -10.16
N ASN A 223 1.11 -0.28 -11.21
CA ASN A 223 2.16 -0.75 -12.11
C ASN A 223 3.55 -0.21 -11.71
N VAL A 224 4.00 -0.54 -10.50
CA VAL A 224 5.37 -0.23 -10.07
C VAL A 224 6.34 -1.27 -10.64
N PRO A 225 7.36 -0.87 -11.43
CA PRO A 225 8.33 -1.81 -11.97
C PRO A 225 9.06 -2.57 -10.86
N ILE A 226 9.18 -3.90 -11.00
CA ILE A 226 9.79 -4.80 -10.01
C ILE A 226 11.21 -4.33 -9.64
N TRP A 227 12.00 -3.88 -10.62
CA TRP A 227 13.36 -3.40 -10.38
C TRP A 227 13.42 -2.17 -9.46
N LYS A 228 12.42 -1.27 -9.52
CA LYS A 228 12.33 -0.12 -8.61
C LYS A 228 12.05 -0.59 -7.19
N GLY A 229 11.16 -1.57 -7.04
CA GLY A 229 10.86 -2.20 -5.76
C GLY A 229 12.10 -2.89 -5.18
N LEU A 230 12.82 -3.68 -5.99
CA LEU A 230 14.04 -4.36 -5.57
C LEU A 230 15.14 -3.37 -5.15
N LEU A 231 15.36 -2.31 -5.94
CA LEU A 231 16.32 -1.26 -5.63
C LEU A 231 15.98 -0.53 -4.32
N GLN A 232 14.70 -0.29 -4.07
CA GLN A 232 14.23 0.29 -2.82
C GLN A 232 14.43 -0.62 -1.61
N MET A 233 14.39 -1.94 -1.82
CA MET A 233 14.58 -2.92 -0.75
C MET A 233 16.06 -3.18 -0.44
N THR A 234 16.95 -3.05 -1.43
CA THR A 234 18.40 -3.27 -1.26
C THR A 234 19.18 -2.06 -0.79
N LEU A 235 18.75 -0.84 -1.16
CA LEU A 235 19.47 0.36 -0.77
C LEU A 235 19.20 0.75 0.70
N PRO A 236 20.22 1.22 1.44
CA PRO A 236 20.05 1.80 2.75
C PRO A 236 18.97 2.89 2.76
N THR A 237 18.20 2.96 3.85
CA THR A 237 17.05 3.87 3.97
C THR A 237 17.43 5.32 3.69
N PHE A 238 18.59 5.79 4.15
CA PHE A 238 19.05 7.16 3.92
C PHE A 238 19.26 7.49 2.42
N ILE A 239 19.65 6.50 1.61
CA ILE A 239 19.81 6.65 0.16
C ILE A 239 18.43 6.73 -0.50
N VAL A 240 17.52 5.81 -0.15
CA VAL A 240 16.15 5.76 -0.70
C VAL A 240 15.37 7.04 -0.37
N THR A 241 15.59 7.64 0.80
CA THR A 241 14.93 8.89 1.21
C THR A 241 15.60 10.14 0.64
N SER A 242 16.77 10.02 0.00
CA SER A 242 17.50 11.16 -0.55
C SER A 242 16.77 11.79 -1.75
N ASN A 243 16.99 13.09 -1.94
CA ASN A 243 16.49 13.81 -3.11
C ASN A 243 17.11 13.28 -4.43
N ILE A 244 18.31 12.71 -4.37
CA ILE A 244 19.01 12.15 -5.52
C ILE A 244 18.29 10.88 -6.01
N TYR A 245 18.00 9.96 -5.10
CA TYR A 245 17.25 8.74 -5.43
C TYR A 245 15.86 9.07 -6.00
N ARG A 246 15.17 10.07 -5.42
CA ARG A 246 13.88 10.56 -5.93
C ARG A 246 13.93 11.02 -7.38
N LYS A 247 14.97 11.77 -7.76
CA LYS A 247 15.16 12.28 -9.13
C LYS A 247 15.54 11.17 -10.10
N LEU A 248 16.46 10.28 -9.71
CA LEU A 248 16.98 9.22 -10.58
C LEU A 248 15.96 8.10 -10.85
N VAL A 249 15.24 7.67 -9.82
CA VAL A 249 14.34 6.50 -9.90
C VAL A 249 12.92 6.91 -10.32
N GLY A 250 12.66 8.21 -10.51
CA GLY A 250 11.37 8.73 -10.96
C GLY A 250 10.26 8.32 -10.00
N GLY A 251 10.32 8.87 -8.79
CA GLY A 251 9.40 8.52 -7.71
C GLY A 251 8.08 9.28 -7.79
N GLY A 252 7.16 8.84 -8.64
CA GLY A 252 5.69 8.98 -8.48
C GLY A 252 5.09 10.36 -8.15
N SER A 253 5.80 11.47 -8.34
CA SER A 253 5.27 12.80 -8.03
C SER A 253 4.08 13.14 -8.93
N SER A 254 4.21 12.91 -10.24
CA SER A 254 3.15 13.23 -11.22
C SER A 254 1.78 12.63 -10.86
N THR A 255 1.73 11.36 -10.48
CA THR A 255 0.46 10.69 -10.15
C THR A 255 -0.12 11.15 -8.81
N ALA A 256 0.72 11.30 -7.78
CA ALA A 256 0.25 11.77 -6.48
C ALA A 256 -0.20 13.25 -6.54
N ASP A 257 0.56 14.08 -7.27
CA ASP A 257 0.24 15.48 -7.50
C ASP A 257 -1.06 15.62 -8.29
N PHE A 258 -1.26 14.80 -9.33
CA PHE A 258 -2.53 14.74 -10.07
C PHE A 258 -3.73 14.50 -9.15
N PHE A 259 -3.70 13.48 -8.29
CA PHE A 259 -4.83 13.18 -7.41
C PHE A 259 -5.03 14.24 -6.31
N VAL A 260 -3.95 14.87 -5.83
CA VAL A 260 -4.03 16.00 -4.90
C VAL A 260 -4.70 17.20 -5.57
N ASP A 261 -4.27 17.57 -6.76
CA ASP A 261 -4.79 18.71 -7.51
C ASP A 261 -6.23 18.46 -7.97
N PHE A 262 -6.52 17.25 -8.46
CA PHE A 262 -7.87 16.80 -8.79
C PHE A 262 -8.80 16.93 -7.59
N THR A 263 -8.43 16.38 -6.43
CA THR A 263 -9.25 16.46 -5.20
C THR A 263 -9.44 17.92 -4.76
N ARG A 264 -8.38 18.73 -4.76
CA ARG A 264 -8.46 20.16 -4.42
C ARG A 264 -9.38 20.94 -5.35
N SER A 265 -9.35 20.65 -6.64
CA SER A 265 -10.21 21.30 -7.64
C SER A 265 -11.69 21.00 -7.37
N ILE A 266 -12.03 19.76 -7.01
CA ILE A 266 -13.40 19.36 -6.66
C ILE A 266 -13.85 20.05 -5.37
N ILE A 267 -13.01 20.04 -4.33
CA ILE A 267 -13.32 20.73 -3.06
C ILE A 267 -13.59 22.22 -3.32
N LYS A 268 -12.71 22.89 -4.09
CA LYS A 268 -12.86 24.30 -4.42
C LYS A 268 -14.18 24.56 -5.16
N LYS A 269 -14.46 23.81 -6.23
CA LYS A 269 -15.70 23.96 -7.00
C LYS A 269 -16.94 23.81 -6.14
N ARG A 270 -16.98 22.80 -5.25
CA ARG A 270 -18.12 22.57 -4.35
C ARG A 270 -18.32 23.72 -3.36
N ARG A 271 -17.23 24.25 -2.79
CA ARG A 271 -17.29 25.39 -1.87
C ARG A 271 -17.75 26.66 -2.57
N ASP A 272 -17.24 26.95 -3.76
CA ASP A 272 -17.58 28.14 -4.53
C ASP A 272 -19.05 28.11 -5.00
N ASN A 273 -19.52 26.95 -5.48
CA ASN A 273 -20.88 26.77 -6.01
C ASN A 273 -21.92 26.38 -4.93
N LYS A 274 -21.50 26.13 -3.69
CA LYS A 274 -22.33 25.57 -2.61
C LYS A 274 -23.04 24.26 -2.98
N GLU A 275 -22.39 23.45 -3.81
CA GLU A 275 -22.88 22.13 -4.25
C GLU A 275 -22.70 21.10 -3.12
N LYS A 276 -23.71 20.25 -2.90
CA LYS A 276 -23.63 19.10 -1.99
C LYS A 276 -23.86 17.80 -2.75
N HIS A 277 -23.01 16.81 -2.51
CA HIS A 277 -23.08 15.50 -3.14
C HIS A 277 -23.29 14.39 -2.11
N ASN A 278 -23.81 13.25 -2.56
CA ASN A 278 -23.95 12.04 -1.73
C ASN A 278 -22.76 11.09 -1.92
N ASP A 279 -21.54 11.63 -1.86
CA ASP A 279 -20.29 10.90 -2.08
C ASP A 279 -19.35 10.98 -0.87
N PHE A 280 -18.29 10.17 -0.88
CA PHE A 280 -17.31 10.08 0.20
C PHE A 280 -16.59 11.42 0.44
N LEU A 281 -16.22 12.16 -0.61
CA LEU A 281 -15.52 13.43 -0.46
C LEU A 281 -16.40 14.46 0.25
N GLN A 282 -17.70 14.52 -0.04
CA GLN A 282 -18.61 15.42 0.68
C GLN A 282 -18.68 15.05 2.16
N LEU A 283 -18.72 13.76 2.49
CA LEU A 283 -18.72 13.30 3.88
C LEU A 283 -17.44 13.71 4.61
N LEU A 284 -16.28 13.70 3.94
CA LEU A 284 -15.04 14.20 4.53
C LEU A 284 -15.04 15.73 4.71
N ILE A 285 -15.56 16.48 3.74
CA ILE A 285 -15.70 17.95 3.85
C ILE A 285 -16.62 18.32 5.01
N ASP A 286 -17.72 17.58 5.22
CA ASP A 286 -18.67 17.83 6.30
C ASP A 286 -18.07 17.56 7.69
N VAL A 287 -17.04 16.70 7.79
CA VAL A 287 -16.32 16.37 9.03
C VAL A 287 -15.12 17.30 9.27
N GLU A 288 -14.68 18.04 8.24
CA GLU A 288 -13.58 19.00 8.33
C GLU A 288 -13.94 20.12 9.33
N ARG A 289 -13.29 20.11 10.49
CA ARG A 289 -13.46 21.15 11.51
C ARG A 289 -12.55 22.34 11.20
N PRO A 290 -12.94 23.57 11.58
CA PRO A 290 -12.04 24.72 11.56
C PRO A 290 -10.77 24.42 12.38
N GLU A 291 -9.61 24.87 11.91
CA GLU A 291 -8.35 24.74 12.66
C GLU A 291 -8.51 25.34 14.07
N GLY A 292 -8.42 24.52 15.12
CA GLY A 292 -8.49 24.94 16.53
C GLY A 292 -9.51 24.20 17.42
N ASP A 293 -10.45 23.44 16.85
CA ASP A 293 -11.48 22.74 17.64
C ASP A 293 -11.04 21.32 18.05
N ILE A 294 -10.13 21.24 19.03
CA ILE A 294 -9.67 19.99 19.64
C ILE A 294 -10.69 19.56 20.70
N ARG A 295 -11.72 18.83 20.27
CA ARG A 295 -12.42 17.89 21.14
C ARG A 295 -11.95 16.51 20.79
N GLU A 296 -11.34 15.82 21.77
CA GLU A 296 -10.95 14.42 21.69
C GLU A 296 -12.08 13.62 21.03
N ALA A 297 -11.75 12.85 19.99
CA ALA A 297 -12.70 11.92 19.42
C ALA A 297 -13.08 10.94 20.52
N SER A 298 -14.25 11.13 21.13
CA SER A 298 -14.72 10.27 22.22
C SER A 298 -14.73 8.83 21.77
N ASP A 299 -14.18 7.94 22.60
CA ASP A 299 -14.11 6.48 22.45
C ASP A 299 -15.47 5.79 22.18
N ALA A 300 -16.58 6.55 22.23
CA ALA A 300 -17.93 6.09 21.92
C ALA A 300 -18.11 5.53 20.50
N ASN A 301 -17.34 6.00 19.50
CA ASN A 301 -17.44 5.48 18.13
C ASN A 301 -16.76 4.12 17.94
N GLU A 302 -15.77 3.76 18.77
CA GLU A 302 -15.19 2.40 18.74
C GLU A 302 -16.12 1.39 19.44
N ALA A 303 -16.82 1.80 20.51
CA ALA A 303 -17.78 0.94 21.21
C ALA A 303 -18.99 0.54 20.34
N HIS A 304 -19.47 1.43 19.45
CA HIS A 304 -20.56 1.11 18.53
C HIS A 304 -20.16 0.09 17.46
N HIS A 305 -18.95 0.18 16.89
CA HIS A 305 -18.48 -0.77 15.89
C HIS A 305 -18.11 -2.15 16.45
N VAL A 306 -17.68 -2.23 17.71
CA VAL A 306 -17.39 -3.52 18.37
C VAL A 306 -18.67 -4.29 18.72
N ASN A 307 -19.77 -3.59 19.01
CA ASN A 307 -21.05 -4.23 19.30
C ASN A 307 -21.83 -4.60 18.03
N GLU A 308 -21.90 -3.74 17.01
CA GLU A 308 -22.55 -4.10 15.73
C GLU A 308 -21.83 -5.26 15.02
N GLY A 309 -20.50 -5.32 15.08
CA GLY A 309 -19.73 -6.42 14.50
C GLY A 309 -19.91 -7.76 15.21
N LYS A 310 -20.32 -7.78 16.49
CA LYS A 310 -20.65 -9.04 17.17
C LYS A 310 -21.99 -9.59 16.66
N ASP A 311 -22.96 -8.71 16.48
CA ASP A 311 -24.31 -9.08 16.05
C ASP A 311 -24.33 -9.56 14.58
N GLU A 312 -23.53 -8.95 13.69
CA GLU A 312 -23.35 -9.42 12.30
C GLU A 312 -22.61 -10.76 12.21
N ILE A 313 -21.55 -10.98 13.01
CA ILE A 313 -20.82 -12.26 13.01
C ILE A 313 -21.70 -13.41 13.52
N THR A 314 -22.57 -13.16 14.50
CA THR A 314 -23.55 -14.16 14.96
C THR A 314 -24.63 -14.45 13.92
N ALA A 315 -25.12 -13.42 13.22
CA ALA A 315 -26.13 -13.61 12.18
C ALA A 315 -25.59 -14.39 10.96
N ASP A 316 -24.35 -14.11 10.56
CA ASP A 316 -23.69 -14.85 9.48
C ASP A 316 -23.39 -16.30 9.91
N ALA A 317 -22.94 -16.54 11.15
CA ALA A 317 -22.69 -17.90 11.65
C ALA A 317 -23.97 -18.75 11.70
N GLU A 318 -25.13 -18.17 12.01
CA GLU A 318 -26.43 -18.86 11.96
C GLU A 318 -26.89 -19.14 10.52
N ALA A 319 -26.66 -18.21 9.59
CA ALA A 319 -27.01 -18.36 8.18
C ALA A 319 -26.19 -19.47 7.46
N PHE A 320 -24.94 -19.71 7.87
CA PHE A 320 -24.10 -20.79 7.32
C PHE A 320 -24.29 -22.15 8.01
N SER A 321 -25.16 -22.24 9.01
CA SER A 321 -25.43 -23.46 9.77
C SER A 321 -26.74 -24.18 9.42
N ASN A 322 -27.49 -23.65 8.43
CA ASN A 322 -28.73 -24.25 7.90
C ASN A 322 -28.55 -24.81 6.47
#